data_AF-X1VVY1-F1
#
_entry.id   AF-X1VVY1-F1
#
_cell.length_a   1.000
_cell.length_b   1.000
_cell.length_c   1.000
_cell.angle_alpha   90.00
_cell.angle_beta   90.00
_cell.angle_gamma   90.00
#
_symmetry.space_group_name_H-M   'P 1'
#
loop_
_entity.id
_entity.type
_entity.pdbx_description
1 polymer ?
#
loop_
_entity_poly.entity_id
_entity_poly.type
_entity_poly.pdbx_seq_one_letter_code
_entity_poly.pdbx_strand_id
1 'polypeptide(L)'
;LFFRGTPLLIQLFILYFGFPSIGIFFSPFAAAVIGFILCSGAYHSEYIRGAIQSIKTGQMMAAEALGMTRSKAILYIILPQALRRAIPGCSNEIIYLIKYSSLAFM
;
A
#
# COMPACT_ATOMS: atom_id res chain seq x y z
N LEU A 1 0.00 9.72 3.97
CA LEU A 1 0.94 10.22 5.00
C LEU A 1 0.61 9.72 6.40
N PHE A 2 -0.65 9.78 6.86
CA PHE A 2 -1.06 9.37 8.20
C PHE A 2 -0.45 8.03 8.67
N PHE A 3 -0.81 6.90 8.03
CA PHE A 3 -0.31 5.57 8.42
C PHE A 3 1.19 5.33 8.21
N ARG A 4 1.85 6.11 7.35
CA ARG A 4 3.30 6.06 7.14
C ARG A 4 4.07 6.97 8.12
N GLY A 5 3.38 7.95 8.71
CA GLY A 5 3.95 8.92 9.65
C GLY A 5 3.73 8.55 11.11
N THR A 6 2.80 7.64 11.39
CA THR A 6 2.55 7.09 12.72
C THR A 6 3.27 5.76 12.91
N PRO A 7 4.07 5.55 13.97
CA PRO A 7 4.69 4.26 14.27
C PRO A 7 3.66 3.13 14.30
N LEU A 8 3.99 1.99 13.70
CA LEU A 8 3.10 0.81 13.65
C LEU A 8 2.69 0.34 15.05
N LEU A 9 3.61 0.39 16.01
CA LEU A 9 3.32 0.07 17.41
C LEU A 9 2.17 0.92 17.97
N ILE A 10 2.17 2.23 17.68
CA ILE A 10 1.09 3.13 18.13
C ILE A 10 -0.23 2.75 17.47
N GLN A 11 -0.22 2.37 16.19
CA GLN A 11 -1.43 1.92 15.48
C GLN A 11 -2.01 0.67 16.13
N LEU A 12 -1.17 -0.31 16.49
CA LEU A 12 -1.57 -1.53 17.19
C LEU A 12 -2.15 -1.23 18.58
N PHE A 13 -1.49 -0.35 19.34
CA PHE A 13 -1.96 0.06 20.66
C PHE A 13 -3.32 0.75 20.60
N ILE A 14 -3.52 1.65 19.64
CA ILE A 14 -4.81 2.32 19.46
C ILE A 14 -5.90 1.29 19.12
N LEU A 15 -5.62 0.35 18.20
CA LEU A 15 -6.60 -0.67 17.81
C LEU A 15 -6.97 -1.60 18.96
N TYR A 16 -6.00 -2.03 19.77
CA TYR A 16 -6.28 -3.01 20.82
C TYR A 16 -6.72 -2.38 22.15
N PHE A 17 -6.06 -1.30 22.59
CA PHE A 17 -6.34 -0.65 23.88
C PHE A 17 -7.19 0.62 23.75
N GLY A 18 -7.13 1.32 22.62
CA GLY A 18 -7.87 2.58 22.40
C GLY A 18 -9.34 2.36 22.06
N PHE A 19 -9.63 1.51 21.07
CA PHE A 19 -11.00 1.25 20.59
C PHE A 19 -11.98 0.71 21.66
N PRO A 20 -11.56 -0.04 22.69
CA PRO A 20 -12.43 -0.39 23.81
C PRO A 20 -13.09 0.81 24.49
N SER A 21 -12.46 1.99 24.49
CA SER A 21 -13.04 3.22 25.10
C SER A 21 -14.33 3.70 24.40
N ILE A 22 -14.53 3.30 23.14
CA ILE A 22 -15.73 3.60 22.35
C ILE A 22 -16.62 2.35 22.16
N GLY A 23 -16.40 1.30 22.95
CA GLY A 23 -17.20 0.07 22.94
C GLY A 23 -16.87 -0.92 21.82
N ILE A 24 -15.76 -0.73 21.10
CA ILE A 24 -15.33 -1.65 20.04
C ILE A 24 -14.20 -2.52 20.57
N PHE A 25 -14.41 -3.84 20.52
CA PHE A 25 -13.46 -4.83 21.01
C PHE A 25 -12.97 -5.71 19.86
N PHE A 26 -11.66 -5.71 19.64
CA PHE A 26 -11.02 -6.60 18.68
C PHE A 26 -10.31 -7.73 19.42
N SER A 27 -10.30 -8.93 18.83
CA SER A 27 -9.35 -9.96 19.27
C SER A 27 -7.92 -9.48 18.98
N PRO A 28 -6.90 -9.94 19.74
CA PRO A 28 -5.51 -9.56 19.49
C PRO A 28 -5.09 -9.80 18.04
N PHE A 29 -5.50 -10.94 17.46
CA PHE A 29 -5.24 -11.27 16.07
C PHE A 29 -5.91 -10.29 15.09
N ALA A 30 -7.18 -9.94 15.32
CA ALA A 30 -7.88 -8.98 14.46
C ALA A 30 -7.26 -7.59 14.53
N ALA A 31 -6.90 -7.11 15.73
CA ALA A 31 -6.23 -5.81 15.90
C ALA A 31 -4.89 -5.78 15.16
N ALA A 32 -4.09 -6.85 15.27
CA ALA A 32 -2.82 -6.99 14.56
C ALA A 32 -2.98 -6.97 13.03
N VAL A 33 -3.90 -7.79 12.50
CA VAL A 33 -4.17 -7.87 11.07
C VAL A 33 -4.62 -6.52 10.51
N ILE A 34 -5.55 -5.84 11.19
CA ILE A 34 -6.04 -4.51 10.76
C ILE A 34 -4.90 -3.49 10.77
N GLY A 35 -4.10 -3.44 11.84
CA GLY A 35 -2.96 -2.52 11.94
C GLY A 35 -1.92 -2.74 10.83
N PHE A 36 -1.59 -4.00 10.54
CA PHE A 36 -0.68 -4.35 9.45
C PHE A 36 -1.26 -4.01 8.07
N ILE A 37 -2.54 -4.26 7.81
CA ILE A 37 -3.20 -3.89 6.56
C ILE A 37 -3.17 -2.37 6.34
N LEU A 38 -3.50 -1.59 7.37
CA LEU A 38 -3.54 -0.13 7.26
C LEU A 38 -2.15 0.47 7.00
N CYS A 39 -1.15 0.01 7.78
CA CYS A 39 0.22 0.48 7.63
C CYS A 39 0.82 0.04 6.29
N SER A 40 0.84 -1.26 6.02
CA SER A 40 1.44 -1.80 4.80
C SER A 40 0.68 -1.37 3.54
N GLY A 41 -0.65 -1.25 3.60
CA GLY A 41 -1.46 -0.76 2.49
C GLY A 41 -1.10 0.68 2.10
N ALA A 42 -0.77 1.53 3.09
CA ALA A 42 -0.31 2.89 2.81
C ALA A 42 1.06 2.93 2.13
N TYR A 43 1.97 2.00 2.44
CA TYR A 43 3.23 1.85 1.71
C TYR A 43 3.03 1.29 0.30
N HIS A 44 2.21 0.24 0.14
CA HIS A 44 1.85 -0.33 -1.16
C HIS A 44 1.24 0.69 -2.11
N SER A 45 0.31 1.52 -1.62
CA SER A 45 -0.29 2.61 -2.40
C SER A 45 0.77 3.55 -2.98
N GLU A 46 1.81 3.84 -2.21
CA GLU A 46 2.87 4.76 -2.58
C GLU A 46 3.89 4.14 -3.53
N TYR A 47 4.19 2.84 -3.39
CA TYR A 47 4.98 2.12 -4.38
C TYR A 47 4.26 2.07 -5.74
N ILE A 48 2.96 1.78 -5.75
CA ILE A 48 2.16 1.76 -6.99
C ILE A 48 2.09 3.16 -7.61
N ARG A 49 1.81 4.20 -6.79
CA ARG A 49 1.77 5.59 -7.25
C ARG A 49 3.11 6.02 -7.85
N GLY A 50 4.21 5.75 -7.15
CA GLY A 50 5.57 6.05 -7.62
C GLY A 50 5.91 5.31 -8.91
N ALA A 51 5.49 4.04 -9.02
CA ALA A 51 5.70 3.24 -10.22
C ALA A 51 4.93 3.80 -11.43
N ILE A 52 3.68 4.20 -11.27
CA ILE A 52 2.90 4.86 -12.33
C ILE A 52 3.57 6.17 -12.76
N GLN A 53 3.97 7.01 -11.80
CA GLN A 53 4.64 8.30 -12.09
C GLN A 53 6.01 8.15 -12.75
N SER A 54 6.69 7.02 -12.54
CA SER A 54 7.99 6.76 -13.16
C SER A 54 7.91 6.53 -14.69
N ILE A 55 6.72 6.27 -15.22
CA ILE A 55 6.52 6.02 -16.65
C ILE A 55 6.55 7.34 -17.40
N LYS A 56 7.36 7.39 -18.48
CA LYS A 56 7.48 8.60 -19.31
C LYS A 56 6.13 8.93 -19.96
N THR A 57 5.71 10.19 -19.87
CA THR A 57 4.46 10.70 -20.46
C THR A 57 4.31 10.40 -21.95
N GLY A 58 5.43 10.29 -22.68
CA GLY A 58 5.44 9.93 -24.10
C GLY A 58 4.77 8.58 -24.42
N GLN A 59 4.72 7.64 -23.48
CA GLN A 59 3.98 6.38 -23.66
C GLN A 59 2.47 6.62 -23.79
N MET A 60 1.92 7.54 -23.01
CA MET A 60 0.51 7.94 -23.10
C MET A 60 0.25 8.68 -24.41
N MET A 61 1.10 9.65 -24.76
CA MET A 61 0.97 10.42 -25.99
C MET A 61 1.03 9.54 -27.25
N ALA A 62 1.94 8.56 -27.27
CA ALA A 62 2.05 7.61 -28.38
C ALA A 62 0.79 6.74 -28.50
N ALA A 63 0.23 6.29 -27.37
CA ALA A 63 -1.00 5.51 -27.36
C ALA A 63 -2.20 6.31 -27.92
N GLU A 64 -2.35 7.55 -27.46
CA GLU A 64 -3.41 8.46 -27.92
C GLU A 64 -3.25 8.81 -29.41
N ALA A 65 -2.00 9.02 -29.88
CA ALA A 65 -1.70 9.24 -31.31
C ALA A 65 -2.06 8.05 -32.20
N LEU A 66 -2.02 6.83 -31.66
CA LEU A 66 -2.47 5.60 -32.33
C LEU A 66 -3.99 5.37 -32.21
N GLY A 67 -4.75 6.35 -31.70
CA GLY A 67 -6.20 6.28 -31.58
C GLY A 67 -6.71 5.50 -30.36
N MET A 68 -5.85 5.16 -29.38
CA MET A 68 -6.30 4.53 -28.16
C MET A 68 -7.04 5.52 -27.27
N THR A 69 -8.16 5.10 -26.67
CA THR A 69 -8.77 5.87 -25.57
C THR A 69 -7.86 5.83 -24.36
N ARG A 70 -7.91 6.88 -23.52
CA ARG A 70 -7.09 6.99 -22.31
C ARG A 70 -7.20 5.75 -21.40
N SER A 71 -8.39 5.17 -21.26
CA SER A 71 -8.59 3.94 -20.48
C SER A 71 -7.86 2.74 -21.08
N LYS A 72 -7.88 2.58 -22.41
CA LYS A 72 -7.12 1.51 -23.10
C LYS A 72 -5.61 1.75 -22.95
N ALA A 73 -5.14 2.98 -23.12
CA ALA A 73 -3.73 3.32 -22.94
C ALA A 73 -3.26 3.01 -21.51
N ILE A 74 -4.06 3.37 -20.50
CA ILE A 74 -3.76 3.01 -19.10
C ILE A 74 -3.72 1.50 -18.92
N LEU A 75 -4.75 0.77 -19.35
CA LEU A 75 -4.89 -0.65 -19.08
C LEU A 75 -3.82 -1.50 -19.80
N TYR A 76 -3.51 -1.19 -21.06
CA TYR A 76 -2.67 -2.03 -21.92
C TYR A 76 -1.21 -1.56 -21.99
N ILE A 77 -0.91 -0.29 -21.69
CA ILE A 77 0.45 0.26 -21.83
C ILE A 77 1.01 0.67 -20.47
N ILE A 78 0.31 1.54 -19.74
CA ILE A 78 0.84 2.12 -18.50
C ILE A 78 0.82 1.11 -17.36
N LEU A 79 -0.32 0.45 -17.12
CA LEU A 79 -0.53 -0.43 -15.98
C LEU A 79 0.44 -1.63 -15.97
N PRO A 80 0.68 -2.38 -17.08
CA PRO A 80 1.62 -3.49 -17.07
C PRO A 80 3.07 -3.06 -16.76
N GLN A 81 3.48 -1.88 -17.25
CA GLN A 81 4.78 -1.30 -16.96
C GLN A 81 4.90 -0.87 -15.49
N ALA A 82 3.84 -0.22 -14.97
CA ALA A 82 3.81 0.27 -13.59
C ALA A 82 3.85 -0.90 -12.61
N LEU A 83 3.05 -1.94 -12.84
CA LEU A 83 3.04 -3.14 -12.00
C LEU A 83 4.42 -3.79 -11.95
N ARG A 84 5.09 -3.96 -13.09
CA ARG A 84 6.45 -4.52 -13.12
C ARG A 84 7.44 -3.70 -12.29
N ARG A 85 7.34 -2.37 -12.33
CA ARG A 85 8.19 -1.46 -11.54
C ARG A 85 7.83 -1.40 -10.07
N ALA A 86 6.57 -1.67 -9.71
CA ALA A 86 6.11 -1.69 -8.32
C ALA A 86 6.53 -2.97 -7.58
N ILE A 87 6.69 -4.11 -8.29
CA ILE A 87 7.03 -5.42 -7.70
C ILE A 87 8.19 -5.35 -6.70
N PRO A 88 9.37 -4.77 -7.01
CA PRO A 88 10.47 -4.76 -6.05
C PRO A 88 10.13 -4.05 -4.73
N GLY A 89 9.40 -2.94 -4.79
CA GLY A 89 8.97 -2.19 -3.61
C GLY A 89 7.95 -2.97 -2.77
N CYS A 90 6.92 -3.53 -3.42
CA CYS A 90 5.92 -4.36 -2.76
C CYS A 90 6.52 -5.62 -2.13
N SER A 91 7.46 -6.29 -2.82
CA SER A 91 8.15 -7.47 -2.28
C SER A 91 8.98 -7.14 -1.04
N ASN A 92 9.64 -5.99 -1.02
CA ASN A 92 10.41 -5.55 0.15
C ASN A 92 9.49 -5.29 1.36
N GLU A 93 8.27 -4.81 1.12
CA GLU A 93 7.26 -4.59 2.16
C GLU A 93 6.85 -5.90 2.87
N ILE A 94 6.79 -7.02 2.14
CA ILE A 94 6.50 -8.33 2.73
C ILE A 94 7.59 -8.73 3.74
N ILE A 95 8.86 -8.46 3.43
CA ILE A 95 9.98 -8.74 4.33
C ILE A 95 9.88 -7.87 5.61
N TYR A 96 9.46 -6.61 5.46
CA TYR A 96 9.19 -5.75 6.62
C TYR A 96 8.04 -6.27 7.48
N LEU A 97 6.95 -6.73 6.87
CA LEU A 97 5.82 -7.32 7.61
C LEU A 97 6.24 -8.51 8.47
N ILE A 98 7.12 -9.39 7.96
CA ILE A 98 7.65 -10.50 8.75
C ILE A 98 8.39 -9.97 9.99
N LYS A 99 9.22 -8.94 9.83
CA LYS A 99 9.94 -8.33 10.97
C LYS A 99 8.99 -7.67 11.96
N TYR A 100 8.01 -6.93 11.46
CA TYR A 100 7.02 -6.21 12.26
C TYR A 100 5.99 -7.12 12.93
N SER A 101 5.80 -8.35 12.47
CA SER A 101 4.91 -9.32 13.10
C SER A 101 5.26 -9.58 14.57
N SER A 102 6.55 -9.45 14.94
CA SER A 102 7.00 -9.52 16.33
C SER A 102 6.39 -8.45 17.25
N LEU A 103 5.98 -7.30 16.70
CA LEU A 103 5.30 -6.24 17.45
C LEU A 103 3.88 -6.61 17.87
N ALA A 104 3.25 -7.59 17.20
CA ALA A 104 1.92 -8.06 17.57
C ALA A 104 1.93 -8.94 18.84
N PHE A 105 3.10 -9.35 19.32
CA PHE A 105 3.25 -10.06 20.59
C PHE A 105 3.32 -9.13 21.81
N MET A 106 3.69 -7.86 21.60
CA MET A 106 3.71 -6.82 22.64
C MET A 106 2.30 -6.35 22.98
#